data_AF-A0A318SS97-F1
#
_entry.id   AF-A0A318SS97-F1
#
_cell.length_a   1.000
_cell.length_b   1.000
_cell.length_c   1.000
_cell.angle_alpha   90.00
_cell.angle_beta   90.00
_cell.angle_gamma   90.00
#
_symmetry.space_group_name_H-M   'P 1'
#
loop_
_entity.id
_entity.type
_entity.pdbx_description
1 polymer ?
#
loop_
_entity_poly.entity_id
_entity_poly.type
_entity_poly.pdbx_seq_one_letter_code
_entity_poly.pdbx_strand_id
1 'polypeptide(L)'
;MTDDRRHSRMRDSVEDIRTASDVPDTPQTRSPTYRLAFADDDFLLRTDLRPMRLQLELLKAELALDEAGINSTVVLFGGARIRERAEDAANPAVAELSRYYGEARRFAALVTERSMKAGGHEDVVVTGGGPGVMEAGNRGAADVGGRSIGLNIVLPHEQAPNLYVTPELAFNFHYFAIRKMHFLMRARAICVFPGGFGTLDELFETLTLIQTGRMPVMPVLLFGRAFWENVINLQALVEGGTIAAEDLDLFRYVETADEALALMDDWPDQDQRRHHIPGRKE
;
A
#
# COMPACT_ATOMS: atom_id res chain seq x y z
N MET A 1 -4.39 -21.35 2.44
CA MET A 1 -5.08 -22.43 3.20
C MET A 1 -4.11 -23.57 3.52
N THR A 2 -3.10 -23.28 4.31
CA THR A 2 -2.44 -24.31 5.13
C THR A 2 -3.25 -24.46 6.39
N ASP A 3 -3.77 -25.67 6.56
CA ASP A 3 -4.69 -26.14 7.58
C ASP A 3 -4.01 -26.18 8.95
N ASP A 4 -3.93 -25.05 9.65
CA ASP A 4 -3.65 -25.04 11.09
C ASP A 4 -4.93 -25.44 11.83
N ARG A 5 -5.26 -26.73 11.68
CA ARG A 5 -6.39 -27.39 12.31
C ARG A 5 -6.11 -27.47 13.81
N ARG A 6 -6.23 -26.34 14.52
CA ARG A 6 -6.45 -26.35 15.97
C ARG A 6 -7.60 -27.33 16.20
N HIS A 7 -7.35 -28.42 16.91
CA HIS A 7 -8.34 -29.46 17.20
C HIS A 7 -9.50 -28.86 18.04
N SER A 8 -10.40 -28.15 17.38
CA SER A 8 -11.62 -27.64 17.98
C SER A 8 -12.54 -28.82 18.23
N ARG A 9 -13.03 -28.93 19.46
CA ARG A 9 -14.10 -29.87 19.81
C ARG A 9 -15.50 -29.33 19.46
N MET A 10 -15.58 -28.07 19.02
CA MET A 10 -16.81 -27.42 18.57
C MET A 10 -16.96 -27.54 17.06
N ARG A 11 -18.21 -27.54 16.57
CA ARG A 11 -18.54 -27.61 15.13
C ARG A 11 -17.97 -26.42 14.37
N ASP A 12 -17.71 -26.64 13.08
CA ASP A 12 -17.16 -25.63 12.16
C ASP A 12 -18.27 -24.80 11.51
N SER A 13 -18.00 -23.52 11.23
CA SER A 13 -18.98 -22.60 10.64
C SER A 13 -19.46 -23.02 9.25
N VAL A 14 -18.62 -23.70 8.45
CA VAL A 14 -19.01 -24.23 7.13
C VAL A 14 -19.98 -25.40 7.27
N GLU A 15 -19.81 -26.22 8.32
CA GLU A 15 -20.73 -27.32 8.63
C GLU A 15 -22.12 -26.79 9.00
N ASP A 16 -22.18 -25.71 9.78
CA ASP A 16 -23.43 -25.08 10.17
C ASP A 16 -24.16 -24.42 8.98
N ILE A 17 -23.45 -23.79 8.03
CA ILE A 17 -24.04 -23.27 6.79
C ILE A 17 -24.73 -24.39 6.00
N ARG A 18 -24.04 -25.53 5.82
CA ARG A 18 -24.59 -26.69 5.10
C ARG A 18 -25.82 -27.23 5.83
N THR A 19 -25.71 -27.44 7.14
CA THR A 19 -26.80 -27.96 7.98
C THR A 19 -28.03 -27.04 7.92
N ALA A 20 -27.84 -25.72 7.99
CA ALA A 20 -28.93 -24.74 7.92
C ALA A 20 -29.60 -24.69 6.53
N SER A 21 -28.93 -25.14 5.47
CA SER A 21 -29.48 -25.19 4.11
C SER A 21 -30.34 -26.43 3.85
N ASP A 22 -30.17 -27.50 4.65
CA ASP A 22 -30.87 -28.79 4.48
C ASP A 22 -32.18 -28.89 5.30
N VAL A 23 -32.61 -27.81 5.97
CA VAL A 23 -33.84 -27.80 6.79
C VAL A 23 -35.10 -27.75 5.93
N PRO A 24 -36.26 -28.25 6.42
CA PRO A 24 -37.52 -28.13 5.69
C PRO A 24 -37.86 -26.69 5.30
N ASP A 25 -38.38 -26.53 4.10
CA ASP A 25 -38.77 -25.23 3.56
C ASP A 25 -40.11 -24.77 4.16
N THR A 26 -40.06 -23.75 5.01
CA THR A 26 -41.18 -23.21 5.78
C THR A 26 -41.16 -21.68 5.74
N PRO A 27 -42.29 -21.00 6.04
CA PRO A 27 -42.29 -19.55 6.15
C PRO A 27 -41.22 -19.00 7.12
N GLN A 28 -40.90 -19.74 8.18
CA GLN A 28 -39.89 -19.38 9.17
C GLN A 28 -38.48 -19.53 8.62
N THR A 29 -38.17 -20.65 7.96
CA THR A 29 -36.83 -20.94 7.41
C THR A 29 -36.48 -20.05 6.21
N ARG A 30 -37.49 -19.48 5.53
CA ARG A 30 -37.31 -18.43 4.51
C ARG A 30 -37.08 -17.02 5.07
N SER A 31 -37.36 -16.78 6.36
CA SER A 31 -37.22 -15.45 6.96
C SER A 31 -35.75 -15.02 6.99
N PRO A 32 -35.42 -13.75 6.65
CA PRO A 32 -34.07 -13.23 6.83
C PRO A 32 -33.54 -13.40 8.26
N THR A 33 -34.43 -13.31 9.27
CA THR A 33 -34.07 -13.48 10.68
C THR A 33 -33.65 -14.90 11.07
N TYR A 34 -33.89 -15.89 10.20
CA TYR A 34 -33.48 -17.28 10.42
C TYR A 34 -32.09 -17.58 9.83
N ARG A 35 -31.58 -16.72 8.93
CA ARG A 35 -30.26 -16.91 8.33
C ARG A 35 -29.16 -16.79 9.38
N LEU A 36 -28.08 -17.55 9.20
CA LEU A 36 -26.89 -17.43 10.05
C LEU A 36 -26.23 -16.07 9.81
N ALA A 37 -25.97 -15.32 10.88
CA ALA A 37 -25.48 -13.94 10.77
C ALA A 37 -24.16 -13.79 9.99
N PHE A 38 -23.26 -14.77 10.09
CA PHE A 38 -21.97 -14.77 9.38
C PHE A 38 -22.06 -15.25 7.92
N ALA A 39 -23.25 -15.67 7.47
CA ALA A 39 -23.54 -16.10 6.11
C ALA A 39 -24.73 -15.33 5.51
N ASP A 40 -25.09 -14.19 6.10
CA ASP A 40 -26.17 -13.32 5.63
C ASP A 40 -25.59 -12.00 5.10
N ASP A 41 -25.40 -11.93 3.78
CA ASP A 41 -24.83 -10.75 3.12
C ASP A 41 -25.67 -9.49 3.38
N ASP A 42 -27.00 -9.61 3.39
CA ASP A 42 -27.90 -8.48 3.66
C ASP A 42 -27.62 -7.89 5.04
N PHE A 43 -27.40 -8.75 6.05
CA PHE A 43 -27.04 -8.32 7.41
C PHE A 43 -25.64 -7.71 7.48
N LEU A 44 -24.63 -8.36 6.88
CA LEU A 44 -23.25 -7.88 6.87
C LEU A 44 -23.08 -6.55 6.13
N LEU A 45 -23.94 -6.26 5.15
CA LEU A 45 -23.91 -5.03 4.37
C LEU A 45 -24.62 -3.85 5.05
N ARG A 46 -25.35 -4.06 6.15
CA ARG A 46 -26.01 -3.00 6.92
C ARG A 46 -25.01 -1.96 7.44
N THR A 47 -25.45 -0.71 7.51
CA THR A 47 -24.64 0.41 8.04
C THR A 47 -24.14 0.14 9.45
N ASP A 48 -24.97 -0.49 10.30
CA ASP A 48 -24.63 -0.86 11.68
C ASP A 48 -23.40 -1.79 11.76
N LEU A 49 -23.16 -2.59 10.71
CA LEU A 49 -22.08 -3.57 10.63
C LEU A 49 -20.83 -3.02 9.93
N ARG A 50 -20.77 -1.70 9.69
CA ARG A 50 -19.55 -1.03 9.19
C ARG A 50 -18.30 -1.34 10.06
N PRO A 51 -18.36 -1.34 11.40
CA PRO A 51 -17.19 -1.70 12.22
C PRO A 51 -16.68 -3.12 11.94
N MET A 52 -17.58 -4.07 11.71
CA MET A 52 -17.22 -5.46 11.37
C MET A 52 -16.57 -5.53 9.98
N ARG A 53 -17.08 -4.80 8.99
CA ARG A 53 -16.47 -4.72 7.66
C ARG A 53 -15.08 -4.09 7.67
N LEU A 54 -14.88 -3.03 8.46
CA LEU A 54 -13.56 -2.44 8.67
C LEU A 54 -12.58 -3.47 9.27
N GLN A 55 -13.02 -4.23 10.27
CA GLN A 55 -12.21 -5.29 10.87
C GLN A 55 -11.89 -6.40 9.87
N LEU A 56 -12.85 -6.83 9.05
CA LEU A 56 -12.65 -7.84 8.01
C LEU A 56 -11.65 -7.38 6.94
N GLU A 57 -11.73 -6.13 6.48
CA GLU A 57 -10.76 -5.58 5.51
C GLU A 57 -9.35 -5.50 6.10
N LEU A 58 -9.22 -5.13 7.38
CA LEU A 58 -7.93 -5.14 8.07
C LEU A 58 -7.36 -6.56 8.13
N LEU A 59 -8.13 -7.51 8.69
CA LEU A 59 -7.68 -8.86 8.95
C LEU A 59 -7.39 -9.67 7.68
N LYS A 60 -8.20 -9.52 6.63
CA LYS A 60 -8.05 -10.31 5.40
C LYS A 60 -6.68 -10.11 4.76
N ALA A 61 -6.24 -8.85 4.62
CA ALA A 61 -4.93 -8.55 4.06
C ALA A 61 -3.80 -8.94 5.02
N GLU A 62 -3.97 -8.66 6.32
CA GLU A 62 -2.96 -9.00 7.33
C GLU A 62 -2.65 -10.51 7.37
N LEU A 63 -3.69 -11.35 7.47
CA LEU A 63 -3.54 -12.81 7.53
C LEU A 63 -2.92 -13.37 6.24
N ALA A 64 -3.30 -12.85 5.08
CA ALA A 64 -2.75 -13.30 3.81
C ALA A 64 -1.27 -12.91 3.64
N LEU A 65 -0.89 -11.71 4.07
CA LEU A 65 0.51 -11.28 4.07
C LEU A 65 1.36 -12.11 5.05
N ASP A 66 0.83 -12.43 6.23
CA ASP A 66 1.48 -13.31 7.20
C ASP A 66 1.62 -14.74 6.68
N GLU A 67 0.57 -15.32 6.09
CA GLU A 67 0.61 -16.65 5.46
C GLU A 67 1.64 -16.72 4.31
N ALA A 68 1.80 -15.62 3.57
CA ALA A 68 2.82 -15.50 2.51
C ALA A 68 4.24 -15.20 3.06
N GLY A 69 4.37 -15.00 4.37
CA GLY A 69 5.62 -14.67 5.06
C GLY A 69 6.17 -13.29 4.67
N ILE A 70 5.33 -12.30 4.44
CA ILE A 70 5.77 -10.94 4.09
C ILE A 70 6.03 -10.17 5.38
N ASN A 71 7.30 -9.95 5.71
CA ASN A 71 7.70 -9.28 6.94
C ASN A 71 7.87 -7.76 6.78
N SER A 72 8.30 -7.33 5.60
CA SER A 72 8.45 -5.91 5.29
C SER A 72 8.27 -5.61 3.81
N THR A 73 7.96 -4.35 3.52
CA THR A 73 7.63 -3.86 2.20
C THR A 73 8.41 -2.61 1.83
N VAL A 74 8.62 -2.42 0.53
CA VAL A 74 9.05 -1.14 -0.05
C VAL A 74 7.89 -0.59 -0.87
N VAL A 75 7.37 0.56 -0.45
CA VAL A 75 6.16 1.15 -1.01
C VAL A 75 6.50 2.04 -2.18
N LEU A 76 5.81 1.84 -3.32
CA LEU A 76 5.93 2.71 -4.48
C LEU A 76 4.61 3.46 -4.73
N PHE A 77 4.67 4.78 -4.64
CA PHE A 77 3.59 5.69 -5.01
C PHE A 77 3.95 6.48 -6.27
N GLY A 78 2.95 6.78 -7.09
CA GLY A 78 3.16 7.63 -8.26
C GLY A 78 1.95 7.71 -9.18
N GLY A 79 2.09 8.49 -10.25
CA GLY A 79 1.01 8.78 -11.17
C GLY A 79 0.50 7.57 -11.95
N ALA A 80 -0.79 7.26 -11.82
CA ALA A 80 -1.49 6.25 -12.62
C ALA A 80 -1.58 6.60 -14.13
N ARG A 81 -1.23 7.83 -14.50
CA ARG A 81 -1.29 8.36 -15.87
C ARG A 81 0.05 8.34 -16.59
N ILE A 82 1.15 8.07 -15.89
CA ILE A 82 2.47 7.93 -16.48
C ILE A 82 2.47 6.66 -17.34
N ARG A 83 3.11 6.73 -18.51
CA ARG A 83 3.17 5.61 -19.47
C ARG A 83 4.58 5.07 -19.57
N GLU A 84 4.71 3.81 -19.99
CA GLU A 84 6.02 3.22 -20.30
C GLU A 84 6.67 3.95 -21.48
N ARG A 85 5.88 4.22 -22.53
CA ARG A 85 6.35 4.91 -23.73
C ARG A 85 5.82 6.33 -23.76
N ALA A 86 6.72 7.27 -24.04
CA ALA A 86 6.38 8.70 -24.16
C ALA A 86 5.35 8.97 -25.27
N GLU A 87 5.34 8.16 -26.32
CA GLU A 87 4.40 8.22 -27.44
C GLU A 87 2.95 7.88 -27.04
N ASP A 88 2.74 7.12 -25.95
CA ASP A 88 1.42 6.79 -25.43
C ASP A 88 0.89 7.86 -24.44
N ALA A 89 1.67 8.91 -24.18
CA ALA A 89 1.32 9.94 -23.21
C ALA A 89 0.22 10.87 -23.72
N ALA A 90 -0.65 11.31 -22.81
CA ALA A 90 -1.78 12.18 -23.15
C ALA A 90 -1.36 13.59 -23.60
N ASN A 91 -0.17 14.05 -23.22
CA ASN A 91 0.39 15.35 -23.59
C ASN A 91 1.92 15.36 -23.39
N PRO A 92 2.64 16.38 -23.91
CA PRO A 92 4.10 16.47 -23.78
C PRO A 92 4.60 16.47 -22.33
N ALA A 93 3.87 17.09 -21.39
CA ALA A 93 4.29 17.11 -20.00
C ALA A 93 4.25 15.70 -19.37
N VAL A 94 3.25 14.88 -19.72
CA VAL A 94 3.19 13.47 -19.30
C VAL A 94 4.24 12.63 -20.03
N ALA A 95 4.56 12.97 -21.28
CA ALA A 95 5.60 12.28 -22.05
C ALA A 95 6.96 12.36 -21.34
N GLU A 96 7.34 13.55 -20.84
CA GLU A 96 8.56 13.75 -20.05
C GLU A 96 8.59 12.91 -18.76
N LEU A 97 7.42 12.64 -18.16
CA LEU A 97 7.32 11.82 -16.95
C LEU A 97 7.49 10.32 -17.24
N SER A 98 7.44 9.87 -18.50
CA SER A 98 7.54 8.46 -18.86
C SER A 98 8.88 7.84 -18.45
N ARG A 99 9.94 8.66 -18.34
CA ARG A 99 11.22 8.22 -17.77
C ARG A 99 11.09 7.63 -16.36
N TYR A 100 10.15 8.13 -15.55
CA TYR A 100 9.92 7.63 -14.20
C TYR A 100 9.25 6.26 -14.18
N TYR A 101 8.58 5.84 -15.26
CA TYR A 101 8.16 4.44 -15.40
C TYR A 101 9.39 3.54 -15.45
N GLY A 102 10.38 3.90 -16.27
CA GLY A 102 11.65 3.18 -16.38
C GLY A 102 12.41 3.12 -15.05
N GLU A 103 12.54 4.25 -14.36
CA GLU A 103 13.20 4.30 -13.05
C GLU A 103 12.45 3.51 -11.98
N ALA A 104 11.12 3.58 -11.92
CA ALA A 104 10.33 2.80 -10.97
C ALA A 104 10.46 1.29 -11.20
N ARG A 105 10.45 0.86 -12.47
CA ARG A 105 10.66 -0.53 -12.87
C ARG A 105 12.06 -1.02 -12.49
N ARG A 106 13.09 -0.22 -12.78
CA ARG A 106 14.48 -0.56 -12.44
C ARG A 106 14.68 -0.62 -10.93
N PHE A 107 14.19 0.36 -10.20
CA PHE A 107 14.27 0.40 -8.74
C PHE A 107 13.60 -0.82 -8.11
N ALA A 108 12.37 -1.15 -8.53
CA ALA A 108 11.67 -2.33 -8.03
C ALA A 108 12.41 -3.63 -8.35
N ALA A 109 13.02 -3.76 -9.54
CA ALA A 109 13.84 -4.93 -9.88
C ALA A 109 15.05 -5.07 -8.93
N LEU A 110 15.80 -3.99 -8.69
CA LEU A 110 16.97 -3.99 -7.79
C LEU A 110 16.60 -4.35 -6.35
N VAL A 111 15.55 -3.74 -5.81
CA VAL A 111 15.02 -4.04 -4.46
C VAL A 111 14.60 -5.51 -4.37
N THR A 112 13.91 -6.00 -5.41
CA THR A 112 13.41 -7.38 -5.43
C THR A 112 14.55 -8.40 -5.53
N GLU A 113 15.57 -8.16 -6.35
CA GLU A 113 16.77 -9.01 -6.39
C GLU A 113 17.47 -9.09 -5.03
N ARG A 114 17.58 -7.95 -4.33
CA ARG A 114 18.15 -7.90 -2.97
C ARG A 114 17.29 -8.68 -1.98
N SER A 115 15.97 -8.47 -2.01
CA SER A 115 14.99 -9.20 -1.20
C SER A 115 15.11 -10.70 -1.40
N MET A 116 15.13 -11.18 -2.65
CA MET A 116 15.21 -12.61 -2.97
C MET A 116 16.53 -13.24 -2.50
N LYS A 117 17.66 -12.53 -2.58
CA LYS A 117 18.94 -12.98 -2.01
C LYS A 117 18.87 -13.14 -0.49
N ALA A 118 18.01 -12.37 0.18
CA ALA A 118 17.73 -12.47 1.61
C ALA A 118 16.54 -13.39 1.97
N GLY A 119 16.03 -14.18 1.01
CA GLY A 119 14.94 -15.14 1.22
C GLY A 119 13.58 -14.69 0.71
N GLY A 120 13.44 -13.47 0.19
CA GLY A 120 12.22 -12.99 -0.49
C GLY A 120 11.06 -12.65 0.44
N HIS A 121 11.34 -12.45 1.74
CA HIS A 121 10.35 -12.15 2.79
C HIS A 121 10.39 -10.70 3.28
N GLU A 122 11.51 -10.00 3.08
CA GLU A 122 11.71 -8.60 3.44
C GLU A 122 11.71 -7.72 2.19
N ASP A 123 11.47 -6.41 2.32
CA ASP A 123 11.52 -5.42 1.24
C ASP A 123 10.68 -5.79 0.00
N VAL A 124 9.56 -6.48 0.18
CA VAL A 124 8.70 -6.89 -0.94
C VAL A 124 8.01 -5.66 -1.51
N VAL A 125 8.10 -5.47 -2.83
CA VAL A 125 7.52 -4.31 -3.51
C VAL A 125 6.00 -4.31 -3.35
N VAL A 126 5.46 -3.19 -2.86
CA VAL A 126 4.02 -2.97 -2.73
C VAL A 126 3.60 -1.68 -3.44
N THR A 127 2.49 -1.76 -4.18
CA THR A 127 1.92 -0.62 -4.90
C THR A 127 0.40 -0.59 -4.74
N GLY A 128 -0.24 0.44 -5.28
CA GLY A 128 -1.70 0.50 -5.36
C GLY A 128 -2.34 -0.41 -6.42
N GLY A 129 -1.54 -1.19 -7.16
CA GLY A 129 -2.01 -2.19 -8.13
C GLY A 129 -2.66 -1.62 -9.40
N GLY A 130 -2.65 -0.30 -9.59
CA GLY A 130 -3.14 0.36 -10.80
C GLY A 130 -2.09 0.43 -11.93
N PRO A 131 -2.39 1.17 -13.01
CA PRO A 131 -1.45 1.40 -14.12
C PRO A 131 -0.35 2.41 -13.75
N GLY A 132 0.56 2.68 -14.70
CA GLY A 132 1.60 3.70 -14.59
C GLY A 132 2.71 3.31 -13.64
N VAL A 133 3.11 4.20 -12.73
CA VAL A 133 4.21 3.91 -11.78
C VAL A 133 3.94 2.66 -10.93
N MET A 134 2.68 2.46 -10.52
CA MET A 134 2.29 1.28 -9.75
C MET A 134 2.55 0.00 -10.54
N GLU A 135 2.13 -0.03 -11.80
CA GLU A 135 2.43 -1.14 -12.71
C GLU A 135 3.93 -1.30 -12.94
N ALA A 136 4.68 -0.21 -13.14
CA ALA A 136 6.12 -0.25 -13.30
C ALA A 136 6.81 -0.94 -12.11
N GLY A 137 6.38 -0.60 -10.89
CA GLY A 137 6.87 -1.23 -9.66
C GLY A 137 6.58 -2.73 -9.61
N ASN A 138 5.32 -3.13 -9.83
CA ASN A 138 4.96 -4.56 -9.85
C ASN A 138 5.70 -5.32 -10.96
N ARG A 139 5.82 -4.72 -12.14
CA ARG A 139 6.52 -5.27 -13.29
C ARG A 139 8.02 -5.44 -13.04
N GLY A 140 8.68 -4.46 -12.43
CA GLY A 140 10.09 -4.54 -12.10
C GLY A 140 10.41 -5.73 -11.19
N ALA A 141 9.56 -5.99 -10.20
CA ALA A 141 9.66 -7.18 -9.35
C ALA A 141 9.42 -8.47 -10.15
N ALA A 142 8.41 -8.49 -11.03
CA ALA A 142 8.08 -9.64 -11.85
C ALA A 142 9.17 -9.98 -12.89
N ASP A 143 9.84 -8.98 -13.48
CA ASP A 143 10.90 -9.17 -14.47
C ASP A 143 12.07 -10.00 -13.95
N VAL A 144 12.34 -9.91 -12.65
CA VAL A 144 13.41 -10.66 -11.97
C VAL A 144 12.87 -11.93 -11.28
N GLY A 145 11.59 -12.25 -11.46
CA GLY A 145 10.96 -13.46 -10.91
C GLY A 145 10.56 -13.36 -9.44
N GLY A 146 10.51 -12.16 -8.87
CA GLY A 146 10.08 -11.95 -7.49
C GLY A 146 8.58 -11.71 -7.33
N ARG A 147 8.15 -11.65 -6.07
CA ARG A 147 6.75 -11.37 -5.69
C ARG A 147 6.53 -9.87 -5.55
N SER A 148 5.31 -9.42 -5.84
CA SER A 148 4.89 -8.03 -5.56
C SER A 148 3.42 -7.96 -5.15
N ILE A 149 3.11 -6.96 -4.33
CA ILE A 149 1.80 -6.78 -3.70
C ILE A 149 1.04 -5.67 -4.42
N GLY A 150 -0.26 -5.89 -4.63
CA GLY A 150 -1.19 -4.89 -5.16
C GLY A 150 -2.29 -4.61 -4.15
N LEU A 151 -2.30 -3.41 -3.58
CA LEU A 151 -3.37 -2.94 -2.70
C LEU A 151 -4.33 -2.08 -3.54
N ASN A 152 -5.26 -2.71 -4.26
CA ASN A 152 -6.27 -2.02 -5.09
C ASN A 152 -7.39 -1.43 -4.24
N ILE A 153 -8.18 -0.53 -4.84
CA ILE A 153 -9.37 0.02 -4.20
C ILE A 153 -10.53 0.07 -5.20
N VAL A 154 -11.74 -0.20 -4.72
CA VAL A 154 -12.95 -0.10 -5.53
C VAL A 154 -13.20 1.37 -5.90
N LEU A 155 -13.20 1.65 -7.21
CA LEU A 155 -13.53 2.95 -7.80
C LEU A 155 -14.68 2.80 -8.80
N PRO A 156 -15.46 3.87 -9.08
CA PRO A 156 -16.59 3.82 -10.01
C PRO A 156 -16.23 3.38 -11.45
N HIS A 157 -14.97 3.56 -11.85
CA HIS A 157 -14.42 2.99 -13.06
C HIS A 157 -13.40 1.94 -12.64
N GLU A 158 -13.73 0.69 -12.92
CA GLU A 158 -13.01 -0.47 -12.43
C GLU A 158 -11.59 -0.51 -13.01
N GLN A 159 -10.59 -0.53 -12.13
CA GLN A 159 -9.22 -0.90 -12.49
C GLN A 159 -9.00 -2.30 -11.94
N ALA A 160 -9.06 -3.30 -12.82
CA ALA A 160 -8.47 -4.59 -12.51
C ALA A 160 -7.01 -4.36 -12.07
N PRO A 161 -6.50 -5.13 -11.09
CA PRO A 161 -5.08 -5.07 -10.76
C PRO A 161 -4.24 -5.28 -12.02
N ASN A 162 -3.13 -4.54 -12.11
CA ASN A 162 -2.21 -4.77 -13.22
C ASN A 162 -1.70 -6.22 -13.19
N LEU A 163 -1.36 -6.75 -14.36
CA LEU A 163 -1.08 -8.18 -14.54
C LEU A 163 0.25 -8.65 -13.91
N TYR A 164 1.03 -7.74 -13.33
CA TYR A 164 2.31 -8.05 -12.71
C TYR A 164 2.23 -8.20 -11.19
N VAL A 165 1.07 -7.89 -10.59
CA VAL A 165 0.80 -8.21 -9.19
C VAL A 165 0.78 -9.74 -9.03
N THR A 166 1.45 -10.25 -7.99
CA THR A 166 1.38 -11.68 -7.66
C THR A 166 -0.08 -12.05 -7.33
N PRO A 167 -0.69 -13.06 -7.99
CA PRO A 167 -2.12 -13.33 -7.84
C PRO A 167 -2.60 -13.53 -6.40
N GLU A 168 -1.80 -14.20 -5.57
CA GLU A 168 -2.11 -14.45 -4.16
C GLU A 168 -1.93 -13.20 -3.26
N LEU A 169 -1.32 -12.14 -3.79
CA LEU A 169 -1.03 -10.87 -3.11
C LEU A 169 -1.78 -9.68 -3.75
N ALA A 170 -2.88 -9.96 -4.44
CA ALA A 170 -3.81 -8.97 -4.98
C ALA A 170 -4.96 -8.74 -3.99
N PHE A 171 -5.00 -7.55 -3.38
CA PHE A 171 -6.01 -7.16 -2.40
C PHE A 171 -6.89 -6.06 -2.97
N ASN A 172 -8.20 -6.14 -2.71
CA ASN A 172 -9.16 -5.12 -3.14
C ASN A 172 -9.87 -4.54 -1.93
N PHE A 173 -9.61 -3.28 -1.62
CA PHE A 173 -10.18 -2.57 -0.48
C PHE A 173 -11.43 -1.78 -0.89
N HIS A 174 -12.30 -1.56 0.08
CA HIS A 174 -13.40 -0.59 -0.07
C HIS A 174 -13.13 0.67 0.76
N TYR A 175 -12.45 0.57 1.91
CA TYR A 175 -12.11 1.72 2.73
C TYR A 175 -10.68 2.22 2.49
N PHE A 176 -10.55 3.48 2.05
CA PHE A 176 -9.25 4.15 1.87
C PHE A 176 -8.37 4.09 3.12
N ALA A 177 -8.94 4.31 4.30
CA ALA A 177 -8.17 4.35 5.55
C ALA A 177 -7.48 3.01 5.86
N ILE A 178 -8.15 1.88 5.61
CA ILE A 178 -7.57 0.55 5.86
C ILE A 178 -6.48 0.24 4.83
N ARG A 179 -6.70 0.62 3.56
CA ARG A 179 -5.69 0.52 2.50
C ARG A 179 -4.42 1.32 2.83
N LYS A 180 -4.59 2.58 3.25
CA LYS A 180 -3.50 3.48 3.68
C LYS A 180 -2.70 2.88 4.83
N MET A 181 -3.40 2.34 5.82
CA MET A 181 -2.76 1.66 6.94
C MET A 181 -1.90 0.47 6.48
N HIS A 182 -2.40 -0.34 5.54
CA HIS A 182 -1.65 -1.49 4.99
C HIS A 182 -0.42 -1.10 4.16
N PHE A 183 -0.39 0.07 3.55
CA PHE A 183 0.85 0.57 2.95
C PHE A 183 1.95 0.77 4.00
N LEU A 184 1.58 1.28 5.18
CA LEU A 184 2.53 1.76 6.18
C LEU A 184 2.90 0.71 7.24
N MET A 185 2.01 -0.23 7.57
CA MET A 185 2.20 -1.20 8.65
C MET A 185 3.48 -2.04 8.52
N ARG A 186 3.89 -2.35 7.29
CA ARG A 186 5.08 -3.17 6.97
C ARG A 186 6.17 -2.40 6.22
N ALA A 187 5.95 -1.11 5.98
CA ALA A 187 6.89 -0.33 5.18
C ALA A 187 8.25 -0.25 5.87
N ARG A 188 9.32 -0.42 5.09
CA ARG A 188 10.69 -0.05 5.44
C ARG A 188 11.20 1.15 4.65
N ALA A 189 10.59 1.45 3.51
CA ALA A 189 10.87 2.64 2.73
C ALA A 189 9.63 3.05 1.91
N ILE A 190 9.50 4.37 1.69
CA ILE A 190 8.45 4.97 0.88
C ILE A 190 9.12 5.69 -0.30
N CYS A 191 8.84 5.21 -1.51
CA CYS A 191 9.37 5.75 -2.76
C CYS A 191 8.26 6.44 -3.54
N VAL A 192 8.39 7.75 -3.71
CA VAL A 192 7.35 8.62 -4.27
C VAL A 192 7.82 9.18 -5.60
N PHE A 193 7.23 8.68 -6.68
CA PHE A 193 7.44 9.17 -8.03
C PHE A 193 6.43 10.27 -8.38
N PRO A 194 6.67 11.06 -9.44
CA PRO A 194 5.74 12.10 -9.87
C PRO A 194 4.31 11.60 -10.02
N GLY A 195 3.36 12.36 -9.49
CA GLY A 195 1.99 11.92 -9.37
C GLY A 195 1.01 13.05 -9.06
N GLY A 196 -0.26 12.68 -8.90
CA GLY A 196 -1.35 13.63 -8.63
C GLY A 196 -1.81 13.58 -7.18
N PHE A 197 -3.09 13.88 -6.94
CA PHE A 197 -3.65 13.95 -5.58
C PHE A 197 -3.49 12.67 -4.76
N GLY A 198 -3.67 11.49 -5.35
CA GLY A 198 -3.46 10.23 -4.61
C GLY A 198 -2.03 10.11 -4.10
N THR A 199 -1.03 10.45 -4.93
CA THR A 199 0.38 10.43 -4.54
C THR A 199 0.70 11.47 -3.46
N LEU A 200 0.12 12.67 -3.57
CA LEU A 200 0.30 13.73 -2.58
C LEU A 200 -0.35 13.38 -1.23
N ASP A 201 -1.53 12.79 -1.25
CA ASP A 201 -2.24 12.31 -0.06
C ASP A 201 -1.38 11.30 0.72
N GLU A 202 -0.84 10.28 0.03
CA GLU A 202 0.04 9.30 0.68
C GLU A 202 1.37 9.91 1.16
N LEU A 203 1.97 10.83 0.40
CA LEU A 203 3.19 11.54 0.79
C LEU A 203 2.97 12.34 2.08
N PHE A 204 1.94 13.17 2.13
CA PHE A 204 1.70 14.01 3.30
C PHE A 204 1.22 13.23 4.51
N GLU A 205 0.45 12.15 4.33
CA GLU A 205 0.10 11.25 5.43
C GLU A 205 1.35 10.61 6.03
N THR A 206 2.23 10.07 5.17
CA THR A 206 3.52 9.48 5.60
C THR A 206 4.34 10.50 6.39
N LEU A 207 4.58 11.69 5.83
CA LEU A 207 5.38 12.73 6.48
C LEU A 207 4.75 13.17 7.80
N THR A 208 3.43 13.33 7.87
CA THR A 208 2.72 13.70 9.09
C THR A 208 2.87 12.63 10.19
N LEU A 209 2.79 11.35 9.83
CA LEU A 209 2.93 10.25 10.79
C LEU A 209 4.35 10.17 11.37
N ILE A 210 5.38 10.40 10.55
CA ILE A 210 6.78 10.46 11.01
C ILE A 210 7.01 11.71 11.86
N GLN A 211 6.57 12.88 11.37
CA GLN A 211 6.69 14.17 12.06
C GLN A 211 6.11 14.11 13.47
N THR A 212 4.95 13.45 13.62
CA THR A 212 4.23 13.33 14.91
C THR A 212 4.69 12.16 15.78
N GLY A 213 5.69 11.38 15.34
CA GLY A 213 6.22 10.23 16.08
C GLY A 213 5.25 9.03 16.16
N ARG A 214 4.18 9.05 15.35
CA ARG A 214 3.22 7.93 15.24
C ARG A 214 3.77 6.77 14.44
N MET A 215 4.75 7.03 13.60
CA MET A 215 5.55 6.06 12.84
C MET A 215 7.05 6.32 13.10
N PRO A 216 7.91 5.29 13.11
CA PRO A 216 9.35 5.50 13.14
C PRO A 216 9.84 6.25 11.90
N VAL A 217 11.03 6.86 12.02
CA VAL A 217 11.76 7.45 10.90
C VAL A 217 12.21 6.33 9.97
N MET A 218 12.03 6.55 8.67
CA MET A 218 12.38 5.63 7.61
C MET A 218 12.67 6.40 6.32
N PRO A 219 13.34 5.78 5.34
CA PRO A 219 13.51 6.36 4.01
C PRO A 219 12.21 6.83 3.37
N VAL A 220 12.12 8.13 3.11
CA VAL A 220 11.10 8.73 2.24
C VAL A 220 11.81 9.40 1.06
N LEU A 221 11.69 8.79 -0.11
CA LEU A 221 12.48 9.12 -1.31
C LEU A 221 11.58 9.72 -2.39
N LEU A 222 11.86 10.95 -2.79
CA LEU A 222 11.10 11.67 -3.79
C LEU A 222 11.88 11.67 -5.11
N PHE A 223 11.39 10.92 -6.08
CA PHE A 223 12.02 10.83 -7.40
C PHE A 223 11.73 12.09 -8.22
N GLY A 224 12.78 12.71 -8.75
CA GLY A 224 12.68 13.85 -9.66
C GLY A 224 12.47 15.18 -8.96
N ARG A 225 13.53 15.75 -8.37
CA ARG A 225 13.47 16.99 -7.58
C ARG A 225 12.72 18.12 -8.28
N ALA A 226 13.04 18.35 -9.55
CA ALA A 226 12.45 19.44 -10.34
C ALA A 226 10.92 19.36 -10.45
N PHE A 227 10.34 18.15 -10.44
CA PHE A 227 8.89 18.00 -10.42
C PHE A 227 8.32 18.49 -9.08
N TRP A 228 8.89 18.04 -7.97
CA TRP A 228 8.38 18.35 -6.63
C TRP A 228 8.53 19.81 -6.25
N GLU A 229 9.67 20.44 -6.54
CA GLU A 229 9.90 21.86 -6.29
C GLU A 229 8.94 22.76 -7.10
N ASN A 230 8.48 22.28 -8.26
CA ASN A 230 7.49 22.98 -9.06
C ASN A 230 6.04 22.78 -8.56
N VAL A 231 5.74 21.63 -7.96
CA VAL A 231 4.38 21.29 -7.48
C VAL A 231 4.14 21.83 -6.07
N ILE A 232 5.15 21.83 -5.20
CA ILE A 232 5.02 22.19 -3.79
C ILE A 232 6.21 23.03 -3.34
N ASN A 233 5.93 24.23 -2.83
CA ASN A 233 6.93 25.03 -2.15
C ASN A 233 6.93 24.71 -0.65
N LEU A 234 7.67 23.67 -0.26
CA LEU A 234 7.82 23.27 1.15
C LEU A 234 8.57 24.31 1.99
N GLN A 235 9.46 25.09 1.37
CA GLN A 235 10.17 26.17 2.06
C GLN A 235 9.21 27.26 2.54
N ALA A 236 8.18 27.58 1.76
CA ALA A 236 7.14 28.52 2.17
C ALA A 236 6.36 28.03 3.41
N LEU A 237 6.25 26.71 3.63
CA LEU A 237 5.64 26.16 4.84
C LEU A 237 6.51 26.38 6.09
N VAL A 238 7.83 26.29 5.93
CA VAL A 238 8.82 26.60 6.98
C VAL A 238 8.79 28.10 7.30
N GLU A 239 8.87 28.95 6.27
CA GLU A 239 8.83 30.41 6.41
C GLU A 239 7.51 30.88 7.03
N GLY A 240 6.40 30.22 6.71
CA GLY A 240 5.10 30.45 7.32
C GLY A 240 4.95 29.89 8.73
N GLY A 241 5.95 29.17 9.26
CA GLY A 241 5.92 28.56 10.59
C GLY A 241 4.92 27.42 10.75
N THR A 242 4.48 26.80 9.65
CA THR A 242 3.51 25.69 9.66
C THR A 242 4.17 24.32 9.80
N ILE A 243 5.46 24.22 9.48
CA ILE A 243 6.36 23.09 9.76
C ILE A 243 7.71 23.63 10.24
N ALA A 244 8.52 22.78 10.87
CA ALA A 244 9.87 23.15 11.28
C ALA A 244 10.88 22.95 10.13
N ALA A 245 12.04 23.62 10.18
CA ALA A 245 13.08 23.45 9.17
C ALA A 245 13.60 22.00 9.13
N GLU A 246 13.70 21.37 10.30
CA GLU A 246 14.12 19.98 10.49
C GLU A 246 13.09 18.96 9.97
N ASP A 247 11.88 19.38 9.60
CA ASP A 247 10.90 18.50 8.95
C ASP A 247 11.23 18.29 7.47
N LEU A 248 12.03 19.19 6.86
CA LEU A 248 12.57 18.98 5.51
C LEU A 248 13.61 17.84 5.48
N ASP A 249 14.14 17.44 6.64
CA ASP A 249 15.04 16.29 6.75
C ASP A 249 14.30 14.95 6.72
N LEU A 250 12.96 14.93 6.77
CA LEU A 250 12.17 13.70 6.76
C LEU A 250 12.18 12.97 5.41
N PHE A 251 12.65 13.62 4.34
CA PHE A 251 12.70 13.03 3.02
C PHE A 251 13.99 13.42 2.27
N ARG A 252 14.30 12.70 1.20
CA ARG A 252 15.40 13.03 0.28
C ARG A 252 14.93 12.98 -1.15
N TYR A 253 15.44 13.89 -1.97
CA TYR A 253 15.25 13.83 -3.41
C TYR A 253 16.27 12.88 -4.03
N VAL A 254 15.83 12.12 -5.04
CA VAL A 254 16.66 11.20 -5.82
C VAL A 254 16.31 11.31 -7.29
N GLU A 255 17.27 11.01 -8.17
CA GLU A 255 17.04 11.02 -9.62
C GLU A 255 17.10 9.62 -10.23
N THR A 256 17.71 8.65 -9.54
CA THR A 256 17.93 7.30 -10.08
C THR A 256 17.60 6.19 -9.09
N ALA A 257 17.28 5.02 -9.62
CA ALA A 257 17.11 3.80 -8.84
C ALA A 257 18.34 3.45 -7.96
N ASP A 258 19.56 3.64 -8.47
CA ASP A 258 20.78 3.32 -7.73
C ASP A 258 21.01 4.27 -6.55
N GLU A 259 20.77 5.56 -6.74
CA GLU A 259 20.83 6.57 -5.67
C GLU A 259 19.81 6.30 -4.57
N ALA A 260 18.59 5.94 -4.96
CA ALA A 260 17.53 5.56 -4.03
C ALA A 260 17.94 4.35 -3.17
N LEU A 261 18.51 3.32 -3.78
CA LEU A 261 18.95 2.12 -3.07
C LEU A 261 20.09 2.43 -2.10
N ALA A 262 21.07 3.24 -2.51
CA ALA A 262 22.17 3.66 -1.64
C ALA A 262 21.66 4.46 -0.42
N LEU A 263 20.72 5.39 -0.62
CA LEU A 263 20.15 6.17 0.47
C LEU A 263 19.27 5.34 1.42
N MET A 264 18.64 4.27 0.93
CA MET A 264 17.92 3.35 1.82
C MET A 264 18.87 2.65 2.79
N ASP A 265 20.10 2.34 2.36
CA ASP A 265 21.08 1.63 3.18
C ASP A 265 21.76 2.57 4.20
N ASP A 266 21.95 3.83 3.82
CA ASP A 266 22.64 4.85 4.64
C ASP A 266 21.67 5.77 5.41
N TRP A 267 20.39 5.41 5.55
CA TRP A 267 19.39 6.29 6.15
C TRP A 267 19.62 6.52 7.65
N PRO A 268 19.74 7.77 8.12
CA PRO A 268 20.00 8.05 9.52
C PRO A 268 18.79 7.73 10.41
N ASP A 269 19.06 7.24 11.62
CA ASP A 269 18.06 7.00 12.67
C ASP A 269 16.88 6.11 12.25
N GLN A 270 17.11 5.20 11.30
CA GLN A 270 16.12 4.25 10.84
C GLN A 270 15.52 3.46 12.01
N ASP A 271 14.21 3.27 11.98
CA ASP A 271 13.40 2.59 13.01
C ASP A 271 13.30 3.29 14.37
N GLN A 272 13.87 4.50 14.52
CA GLN A 272 13.70 5.31 15.73
C GLN A 272 12.45 6.19 15.64
N ARG A 273 11.75 6.39 16.76
CA ARG A 273 10.61 7.33 16.82
C ARG A 273 11.06 8.71 17.27
N ARG A 274 10.51 9.76 16.65
CA ARG A 274 10.68 11.13 17.15
C ARG A 274 9.97 11.27 18.50
N HIS A 275 10.76 11.49 19.55
CA HIS A 275 10.26 11.80 20.89
C HIS A 275 10.05 13.32 21.09
N HIS A 276 10.77 14.13 20.34
CA HIS A 276 10.63 15.58 20.31
C HIS A 276 10.04 16.01 18.96
N ILE A 277 8.99 16.82 18.98
CA ILE A 277 8.39 17.41 17.79
C ILE A 277 8.91 18.85 17.69
N PRO A 278 9.80 19.15 16.72
CA PRO A 278 10.37 20.48 16.57
C PRO A 278 9.27 21.56 16.46
N GLY A 279 9.49 22.71 17.10
CA GLY A 279 8.57 23.84 17.06
C GLY A 279 7.33 23.74 17.96
N ARG A 280 7.09 22.63 18.67
CA ARG A 280 6.07 22.55 19.74
C ARG A 280 6.74 22.61 21.12
N LYS A 281 6.20 23.44 22.02
CA LYS A 281 6.56 23.39 23.43
C LYS A 281 5.94 22.14 24.04
N GLU A 282 6.69 21.45 24.89
CA GLU A 282 6.20 20.37 25.75
C GLU A 282 5.06 20.84 26.67
#